data_AF-A0A351KST7-F1
#
_entry.id   AF-A0A351KST7-F1
#
_cell.length_a   1.000
_cell.length_b   1.000
_cell.length_c   1.000
_cell.angle_alpha   90.00
_cell.angle_beta   90.00
_cell.angle_gamma   90.00
#
_symmetry.space_group_name_H-M   'P 1'
#
loop_
_entity.id
_entity.type
_entity.pdbx_description
1 polymer ?
#
loop_
_entity_poly.entity_id
_entity_poly.type
_entity_poly.pdbx_seq_one_letter_code
_entity_poly.pdbx_strand_id
1 'polypeptide(L)'
;LRFTKLTVSDEIENALSYYEATFLREIPKIYAELERELDHQPVASFLRMGPWIGGDRDGNPNVTPETTALAIRLQSKTILQEYVRRLENLRGQLSHSYGFCDLSEEFLNSLESDRIDLGEACRSLEKPFLQEPYRHKLVLMRYRMERSLRRIEQLIAGDLESPETKAYGSASQFMADLRLIDDSLRGHGDADVANQDLHDLIRLVETFGFHLMQLDVRQESTRHSEAVAELLHQGLGIDYASLDEAGRLALLGEAINAPGGLLFDRSKLSRSTRETLEVFETMRRMQGEVGADCFGKYVISMTHHASHILEVMLLSIQCGLAGRIGGQWFSHVGISPLFETIDDLNRIESVLNDLLDQPVYRALLDASGESQEVMLGYSDSCKDGGIMASAWGLYRAQELVIRIADQRGISCRLFHGRGGTVGRGGGPSYQAILAQPPGTVRGQIRLTEQGEVIGSKYANPEIG
;
A
#
# COMPACT_ATOMS: atom_id res chain seq x y z
N LEU A 1 -1.68 -16.91 27.09
CA LEU A 1 -0.35 -16.56 27.66
C LEU A 1 0.68 -17.48 27.00
N ARG A 2 1.70 -16.92 26.34
CA ARG A 2 2.80 -17.69 25.71
C ARG A 2 4.07 -17.53 26.54
N PHE A 3 4.90 -18.57 26.57
CA PHE A 3 6.20 -18.59 27.28
C PHE A 3 7.35 -17.98 26.45
N THR A 4 7.15 -17.77 25.15
CA THR A 4 8.15 -17.21 24.22
C THR A 4 7.67 -15.86 23.67
N LYS A 5 8.62 -14.96 23.38
CA LYS A 5 8.36 -13.67 22.73
C LYS A 5 7.83 -13.91 21.31
N LEU A 6 6.85 -13.13 20.89
CA LEU A 6 6.31 -13.18 19.52
C LEU A 6 7.40 -12.85 18.50
N THR A 7 7.43 -13.62 17.42
CA THR A 7 8.23 -13.29 16.24
C THR A 7 7.46 -12.31 15.35
N VAL A 8 8.16 -11.62 14.45
CA VAL A 8 7.49 -10.75 13.45
C VAL A 8 6.50 -11.56 12.61
N SER A 9 6.85 -12.81 12.26
CA SER A 9 5.97 -13.72 11.53
C SER A 9 4.68 -14.04 12.29
N ASP A 10 4.76 -14.30 13.61
CA ASP A 10 3.56 -14.51 14.44
C ASP A 10 2.63 -13.29 14.43
N GLU A 11 3.20 -12.08 14.47
CA GLU A 11 2.42 -10.84 14.45
C GLU A 11 1.74 -10.63 13.09
N ILE A 12 2.41 -10.97 11.98
CA ILE A 12 1.83 -10.92 10.63
C ILE A 12 0.63 -11.86 10.55
N GLU A 13 0.79 -13.13 10.97
CA GLU A 13 -0.31 -14.11 10.94
C GLU A 13 -1.50 -13.70 11.81
N ASN A 14 -1.23 -13.16 13.01
CA ASN A 14 -2.27 -12.65 13.88
C ASN A 14 -3.07 -11.52 13.21
N ALA A 15 -2.39 -10.57 12.55
CA ALA A 15 -3.07 -9.50 11.82
C ALA A 15 -3.93 -10.03 10.67
N LEU A 16 -3.42 -11.00 9.90
CA LEU A 16 -4.14 -11.63 8.79
C LEU A 16 -5.41 -12.36 9.25
N SER A 17 -5.43 -12.91 10.46
CA SER A 17 -6.60 -13.61 10.99
C SER A 17 -7.87 -12.72 11.07
N TYR A 18 -7.70 -11.41 11.30
CA TYR A 18 -8.82 -10.47 11.31
C TYR A 18 -9.40 -10.21 9.91
N TYR A 19 -8.60 -10.39 8.86
CA TYR A 19 -9.09 -10.26 7.48
C TYR A 19 -10.02 -11.40 7.13
N GLU A 20 -9.60 -12.62 7.45
CA GLU A 20 -10.41 -13.82 7.24
C GLU A 20 -11.68 -13.81 8.09
N ALA A 21 -11.58 -13.38 9.35
CA ALA A 21 -12.71 -13.36 10.27
C ALA A 21 -13.72 -12.24 9.98
N THR A 22 -13.23 -11.04 9.59
CA THR A 22 -14.03 -9.81 9.58
C THR A 22 -13.93 -9.06 8.25
N PHE A 23 -12.76 -8.49 7.92
CA PHE A 23 -12.68 -7.47 6.86
C PHE A 23 -13.09 -7.97 5.47
N LEU A 24 -12.68 -9.17 5.06
CA LEU A 24 -13.03 -9.74 3.75
C LEU A 24 -14.52 -10.05 3.60
N ARG A 25 -15.25 -10.10 4.72
CA ARG A 25 -16.70 -10.34 4.75
C ARG A 25 -17.49 -9.04 4.84
N GLU A 26 -17.04 -8.10 5.67
CA GLU A 26 -17.85 -6.93 6.04
C GLU A 26 -17.60 -5.71 5.12
N ILE A 27 -16.41 -5.55 4.54
CA ILE A 27 -16.12 -4.41 3.66
C ILE A 27 -17.04 -4.33 2.44
N PRO A 28 -17.29 -5.42 1.69
CA PRO A 28 -18.25 -5.37 0.59
C PRO A 28 -19.65 -4.92 1.05
N LYS A 29 -20.09 -5.36 2.23
CA LYS A 29 -21.38 -4.97 2.80
C LYS A 29 -21.43 -3.50 3.19
N ILE A 30 -20.34 -2.94 3.73
CA ILE A 30 -20.24 -1.51 4.05
C ILE A 30 -20.41 -0.67 2.77
N TYR A 31 -19.76 -1.07 1.68
CA TYR A 31 -19.94 -0.39 0.39
C TYR A 31 -21.37 -0.54 -0.12
N ALA A 32 -21.94 -1.75 -0.09
CA ALA A 32 -23.32 -1.98 -0.53
C ALA A 32 -24.33 -1.18 0.29
N GLU A 33 -24.14 -1.07 1.60
CA GLU A 33 -24.96 -0.25 2.48
C GLU A 33 -24.84 1.24 2.13
N LEU A 34 -23.63 1.75 1.91
CA LEU A 34 -23.41 3.14 1.53
C LEU A 34 -24.01 3.46 0.16
N GLU A 35 -23.87 2.57 -0.82
CA GLU A 35 -24.50 2.71 -2.15
C GLU A 35 -26.02 2.75 -2.02
N ARG A 36 -26.61 1.90 -1.18
CA ARG A 36 -28.06 1.90 -0.90
C ARG A 36 -28.53 3.20 -0.24
N GLU A 37 -27.80 3.73 0.75
CA GLU A 37 -28.11 5.01 1.39
C GLU A 37 -27.94 6.21 0.42
N LEU A 38 -27.23 6.01 -0.69
CA LEU A 38 -27.04 6.99 -1.76
C LEU A 38 -27.90 6.67 -3.00
N ASP A 39 -29.08 6.09 -2.83
CA ASP A 39 -30.00 5.74 -3.92
C ASP A 39 -29.36 4.88 -5.03
N HIS A 40 -28.54 3.90 -4.62
CA HIS A 40 -27.78 2.99 -5.47
C HIS A 40 -26.76 3.68 -6.40
N GLN A 41 -26.32 4.90 -6.07
CA GLN A 41 -25.21 5.54 -6.78
C GLN A 41 -23.90 4.79 -6.50
N PRO A 42 -23.05 4.57 -7.52
CA PRO A 42 -21.79 3.86 -7.35
C PRO A 42 -20.86 4.65 -6.45
N VAL A 43 -20.28 3.98 -5.46
CA VAL A 43 -19.31 4.58 -4.54
C VAL A 43 -17.91 4.16 -4.96
N ALA A 44 -16.99 5.13 -5.01
CA ALA A 44 -15.58 4.84 -5.27
C ALA A 44 -15.00 4.01 -4.12
N SER A 45 -14.17 3.02 -4.44
CA SER A 45 -13.50 2.20 -3.42
C SER A 45 -12.43 3.04 -2.68
N PHE A 46 -12.80 3.64 -1.55
CA PHE A 46 -11.98 4.60 -0.77
C PHE A 46 -11.31 4.00 0.47
N LEU A 47 -11.81 2.89 1.02
CA LEU A 47 -11.21 2.21 2.15
C LEU A 47 -9.87 1.59 1.73
N ARG A 48 -8.82 1.90 2.47
CA ARG A 48 -7.48 1.34 2.28
C ARG A 48 -6.90 0.99 3.64
N MET A 49 -6.25 -0.16 3.72
CA MET A 49 -5.66 -0.67 4.95
C MET A 49 -4.15 -0.73 4.78
N GLY A 50 -3.42 -0.37 5.83
CA GLY A 50 -1.96 -0.38 5.81
C GLY A 50 -1.38 -0.87 7.14
N PRO A 51 -0.73 -2.05 7.17
CA PRO A 51 -0.06 -2.54 8.35
C PRO A 51 1.31 -1.88 8.49
N TRP A 52 1.79 -1.83 9.73
CA TRP A 52 3.19 -1.53 10.04
C TRP A 52 3.98 -2.82 10.33
N ILE A 53 3.28 -3.92 10.60
CA ILE A 53 3.88 -5.20 10.99
C ILE A 53 4.68 -5.77 9.81
N GLY A 54 5.99 -5.94 9.99
CA GLY A 54 6.92 -6.37 8.95
C GLY A 54 7.52 -5.23 8.12
N GLY A 55 7.08 -3.98 8.30
CA GLY A 55 7.62 -2.81 7.61
C GLY A 55 8.24 -1.76 8.53
N ASP A 56 7.75 -1.65 9.76
CA ASP A 56 8.29 -0.77 10.79
C ASP A 56 9.55 -1.37 11.46
N ARG A 57 10.70 -0.80 11.11
CA ARG A 57 12.02 -1.22 11.60
C ARG A 57 12.69 -0.18 12.51
N ASP A 58 12.01 0.92 12.79
CA ASP A 58 12.48 1.96 13.68
C ASP A 58 12.65 1.40 15.11
N GLY A 59 13.89 1.38 15.59
CA GLY A 59 14.27 0.77 16.87
C GLY A 59 14.06 -0.75 16.98
N ASN A 60 13.70 -1.45 15.89
CA ASN A 60 13.40 -2.88 15.90
C ASN A 60 14.28 -3.67 14.92
N PRO A 61 15.42 -4.24 15.38
CA PRO A 61 16.34 -4.99 14.52
C PRO A 61 15.78 -6.33 14.03
N ASN A 62 14.61 -6.77 14.52
CA ASN A 62 13.98 -8.01 14.06
C ASN A 62 13.19 -7.83 12.75
N VAL A 63 12.95 -6.58 12.32
CA VAL A 63 12.29 -6.30 11.05
C VAL A 63 13.36 -6.09 9.98
N THR A 64 13.70 -7.19 9.33
CA THR A 64 14.70 -7.26 8.26
C THR A 64 14.03 -7.18 6.88
N PRO A 65 14.79 -6.91 5.79
CA PRO A 65 14.27 -6.99 4.43
C PRO A 65 13.54 -8.31 4.12
N GLU A 66 14.03 -9.44 4.64
CA GLU A 66 13.38 -10.75 4.47
C GLU A 66 12.01 -10.81 5.15
N THR A 67 11.88 -10.28 6.37
CA THR A 67 10.59 -10.23 7.06
C THR A 67 9.58 -9.31 6.36
N THR A 68 10.05 -8.22 5.74
CA THR A 68 9.23 -7.35 4.91
C THR A 68 8.71 -8.08 3.67
N ALA A 69 9.57 -8.82 2.98
CA ALA A 69 9.16 -9.63 1.84
C ALA A 69 8.16 -10.72 2.25
N LEU A 70 8.39 -11.38 3.40
CA LEU A 70 7.49 -12.38 3.93
C LEU A 70 6.11 -11.79 4.26
N ALA A 71 6.05 -10.60 4.87
CA ALA A 71 4.81 -9.92 5.20
C ALA A 71 3.94 -9.67 3.95
N ILE A 72 4.54 -9.14 2.87
CA ILE A 72 3.84 -8.89 1.61
C ILE A 72 3.38 -10.20 0.95
N ARG A 73 4.22 -11.24 0.95
CA ARG A 73 3.86 -12.53 0.35
C ARG A 73 2.73 -13.23 1.10
N LEU A 74 2.73 -13.19 2.44
CA LEU A 74 1.65 -13.76 3.25
C LEU A 74 0.33 -13.02 3.02
N GLN A 75 0.36 -11.68 2.95
CA GLN A 75 -0.80 -10.88 2.57
C GLN A 75 -1.37 -11.26 1.19
N SER A 76 -0.49 -11.37 0.20
CA SER A 76 -0.86 -11.79 -1.15
C SER A 76 -1.46 -13.20 -1.17
N LYS A 77 -0.86 -14.14 -0.42
CA LYS A 77 -1.39 -15.49 -0.26
C LYS A 77 -2.81 -15.47 0.28
N THR A 78 -3.07 -14.74 1.38
CA THR A 78 -4.40 -14.66 2.01
C THR A 78 -5.46 -14.17 1.04
N ILE A 79 -5.20 -13.07 0.31
CA ILE A 79 -6.22 -12.53 -0.62
C ILE A 79 -6.43 -13.43 -1.84
N LEU A 80 -5.38 -14.05 -2.38
CA LEU A 80 -5.51 -14.98 -3.51
C LEU A 80 -6.29 -16.24 -3.12
N GLN A 81 -6.11 -16.75 -1.89
CA GLN A 81 -6.94 -17.85 -1.36
C GLN A 81 -8.42 -17.49 -1.29
N GLU A 82 -8.73 -16.27 -0.84
CA GLU A 82 -10.11 -15.77 -0.82
C GLU A 82 -10.70 -15.65 -2.23
N TYR A 83 -9.94 -15.16 -3.21
CA TYR A 83 -10.41 -15.10 -4.61
C TYR A 83 -10.67 -16.48 -5.21
N VAL A 84 -9.80 -17.48 -4.96
CA VAL A 84 -10.06 -18.86 -5.38
C VAL A 84 -11.38 -19.37 -4.81
N ARG A 85 -11.64 -19.12 -3.52
CA ARG A 85 -12.88 -19.51 -2.85
C ARG A 85 -14.10 -18.81 -3.43
N ARG A 86 -14.03 -17.50 -3.69
CA ARG A 86 -15.13 -16.69 -4.25
C ARG A 86 -15.45 -17.10 -5.69
N LEU A 87 -14.43 -17.39 -6.51
CA LEU A 87 -14.63 -17.90 -7.87
C LEU A 87 -15.35 -19.25 -7.87
N GLU A 88 -15.03 -20.14 -6.93
CA GLU A 88 -15.72 -21.41 -6.80
C GLU A 88 -17.20 -21.25 -6.39
N ASN A 89 -17.49 -20.31 -5.48
CA ASN A 89 -18.87 -19.98 -5.10
C ASN A 89 -19.67 -19.43 -6.28
N LEU A 90 -19.11 -18.45 -7.00
CA LEU A 90 -19.73 -17.89 -8.21
C LEU A 90 -19.99 -18.96 -9.27
N ARG A 91 -19.07 -19.91 -9.44
CA ARG A 91 -19.25 -21.03 -10.36
C ARG A 91 -20.47 -21.88 -9.98
N GLY A 92 -20.72 -22.05 -8.68
CA GLY A 92 -21.93 -22.71 -8.17
C GLY A 92 -23.22 -22.00 -8.60
N GLN A 93 -23.21 -20.68 -8.63
CA GLN A 93 -24.38 -19.81 -8.83
C GLN A 93 -24.68 -19.49 -10.30
N LEU A 94 -23.67 -19.19 -11.12
CA LEU A 94 -23.86 -18.69 -12.49
C LEU A 94 -24.04 -19.82 -13.52
N SER A 95 -25.12 -20.58 -13.42
CA SER A 95 -25.40 -21.77 -14.23
C SER A 95 -26.13 -21.52 -15.54
N HIS A 96 -26.09 -20.31 -16.09
CA HIS A 96 -26.81 -19.99 -17.32
C HIS A 96 -26.35 -20.89 -18.46
N SER A 97 -27.30 -21.36 -19.25
CA SER A 97 -27.03 -22.10 -20.49
C SER A 97 -27.06 -21.14 -21.68
N TYR A 98 -26.30 -21.42 -22.75
CA TYR A 98 -26.30 -20.60 -23.98
C TYR A 98 -27.70 -20.34 -24.55
N GLY A 99 -28.66 -21.25 -24.33
CA GLY A 99 -30.04 -21.07 -24.81
C GLY A 99 -30.89 -20.12 -23.95
N PHE A 100 -30.37 -19.66 -22.81
CA PHE A 100 -31.09 -18.88 -21.80
C PHE A 100 -30.34 -17.60 -21.39
N CYS A 101 -29.31 -17.19 -22.12
CA CYS A 101 -28.64 -15.92 -21.91
C CYS A 101 -28.11 -15.36 -23.24
N ASP A 102 -28.14 -14.03 -23.39
CA ASP A 102 -27.56 -13.35 -24.54
C ASP A 102 -26.17 -12.83 -24.16
N LEU A 103 -25.13 -13.45 -24.72
CA LEU A 103 -23.74 -13.12 -24.41
C LEU A 103 -23.22 -12.02 -25.34
N SER A 104 -22.43 -11.09 -24.79
CA SER A 104 -21.74 -10.09 -25.61
C SER A 104 -20.65 -10.72 -26.47
N GLU A 105 -20.32 -10.08 -27.61
CA GLU A 105 -19.21 -10.51 -28.47
C GLU A 105 -17.88 -10.43 -27.70
N GLU A 106 -17.72 -9.42 -26.86
CA GLU A 106 -16.56 -9.23 -25.98
C GLU A 106 -16.38 -10.42 -25.03
N PHE A 107 -17.46 -10.91 -24.42
CA PHE A 107 -17.44 -12.08 -23.54
C PHE A 107 -16.97 -13.33 -24.29
N LEU A 108 -17.56 -13.60 -25.45
CA LEU A 108 -17.21 -14.76 -26.28
C LEU A 108 -15.76 -14.71 -26.77
N ASN A 109 -15.30 -13.54 -27.21
CA ASN A 109 -13.92 -13.34 -27.66
C ASN A 109 -12.90 -13.56 -26.53
N SER A 110 -13.21 -13.08 -25.31
CA SER A 110 -12.37 -13.33 -24.13
C SER A 110 -12.30 -14.81 -23.78
N LEU A 111 -13.45 -15.51 -23.82
CA LEU A 111 -13.50 -16.95 -23.55
C LEU A 111 -12.66 -17.74 -24.57
N GLU A 112 -12.76 -17.41 -25.86
CA GLU A 112 -11.94 -18.06 -26.89
C GLU A 112 -10.46 -17.73 -26.74
N SER A 113 -10.11 -16.48 -26.40
CA SER A 113 -8.74 -16.09 -26.09
C SER A 113 -8.15 -16.91 -24.92
N ASP A 114 -8.94 -17.15 -23.88
CA ASP A 114 -8.52 -18.03 -22.78
C ASP A 114 -8.30 -19.47 -23.22
N ARG A 115 -9.17 -20.01 -24.08
CA ARG A 115 -9.03 -21.37 -24.62
C ARG A 115 -7.74 -21.52 -25.42
N ILE A 116 -7.41 -20.52 -26.25
CA ILE A 116 -6.16 -20.48 -27.02
C ILE A 116 -4.96 -20.39 -26.08
N ASP A 117 -4.99 -19.48 -25.11
CA ASP A 117 -3.86 -19.31 -24.18
C ASP A 117 -3.63 -20.53 -23.30
N LEU A 118 -4.68 -21.09 -22.70
CA LEU A 118 -4.59 -22.25 -21.79
C LEU A 118 -4.35 -23.57 -22.53
N GLY A 119 -4.68 -23.66 -23.82
CA GLY A 119 -4.39 -24.80 -24.69
C GLY A 119 -4.89 -26.12 -24.11
N GLU A 120 -3.98 -27.07 -23.88
CA GLU A 120 -4.34 -28.40 -23.37
C GLU A 120 -4.97 -28.36 -21.97
N ALA A 121 -4.56 -27.44 -21.11
CA ALA A 121 -5.15 -27.30 -19.77
C ALA A 121 -6.64 -26.95 -19.85
N CYS A 122 -7.07 -26.25 -20.91
CA CYS A 122 -8.47 -25.89 -21.10
C CYS A 122 -9.37 -27.12 -21.36
N ARG A 123 -8.89 -28.12 -22.12
CA ARG A 123 -9.70 -29.25 -22.57
C ARG A 123 -10.32 -30.06 -21.43
N SER A 124 -9.57 -30.26 -20.35
CA SER A 124 -10.06 -30.98 -19.17
C SER A 124 -11.03 -30.13 -18.34
N LEU A 125 -10.78 -28.81 -18.28
CA LEU A 125 -11.56 -27.84 -17.52
C LEU A 125 -12.92 -27.53 -18.19
N GLU A 126 -12.96 -27.43 -19.52
CA GLU A 126 -14.16 -27.02 -20.26
C GLU A 126 -15.22 -28.14 -20.37
N LYS A 127 -14.78 -29.40 -20.35
CA LYS A 127 -15.62 -30.58 -20.65
C LYS A 127 -16.94 -30.65 -19.85
N PRO A 128 -17.00 -30.32 -18.55
CA PRO A 128 -18.24 -30.36 -17.80
C PRO A 128 -19.20 -29.19 -18.11
N PHE A 129 -18.72 -28.12 -18.73
CA PHE A 129 -19.40 -26.81 -18.81
C PHE A 129 -19.61 -26.34 -20.26
N LEU A 130 -19.61 -27.26 -21.23
CA LEU A 130 -19.71 -26.93 -22.66
C LEU A 130 -20.97 -26.15 -23.05
N GLN A 131 -22.03 -26.23 -22.24
CA GLN A 131 -23.27 -25.49 -22.45
C GLN A 131 -23.45 -24.31 -21.49
N GLU A 132 -22.51 -24.09 -20.55
CA GLU A 132 -22.61 -23.14 -19.45
C GLU A 132 -21.49 -22.08 -19.53
N PRO A 133 -21.66 -21.01 -20.34
CA PRO A 133 -20.61 -20.02 -20.66
C PRO A 133 -19.95 -19.39 -19.44
N TYR A 134 -20.72 -18.92 -18.45
CA TYR A 134 -20.17 -18.28 -17.25
C TYR A 134 -19.40 -19.26 -16.37
N ARG A 135 -19.92 -20.48 -16.17
CA ARG A 135 -19.20 -21.54 -15.44
C ARG A 135 -17.91 -21.91 -16.12
N HIS A 136 -17.92 -22.00 -17.45
CA HIS A 136 -16.72 -22.26 -18.23
C HIS A 136 -15.68 -21.15 -17.98
N LYS A 137 -16.04 -19.87 -18.18
CA LYS A 137 -15.15 -18.73 -17.92
C LYS A 137 -14.61 -18.75 -16.47
N LEU A 138 -15.48 -18.93 -15.48
CA LEU A 138 -15.08 -18.95 -14.06
C LEU A 138 -14.12 -20.08 -13.71
N VAL A 139 -14.23 -21.26 -14.34
CA VAL A 139 -13.27 -22.35 -14.14
C VAL A 139 -11.89 -22.00 -14.70
N LEU A 140 -11.83 -21.35 -15.86
CA LEU A 140 -10.57 -20.88 -16.43
C LEU A 140 -9.96 -19.79 -15.55
N MET A 141 -10.76 -18.83 -15.09
CA MET A 141 -10.35 -17.78 -14.16
C MET A 141 -9.82 -18.37 -12.84
N ARG A 142 -10.52 -19.38 -12.28
CA ARG A 142 -10.08 -20.07 -11.07
C ARG A 142 -8.74 -20.79 -11.29
N TYR A 143 -8.57 -21.46 -12.43
CA TYR A 143 -7.30 -22.11 -12.78
C TYR A 143 -6.14 -21.13 -12.81
N ARG A 144 -6.32 -19.95 -13.44
CA ARG A 144 -5.32 -18.89 -13.46
C ARG A 144 -5.03 -18.36 -12.04
N MET A 145 -6.06 -18.18 -11.22
CA MET A 145 -5.91 -17.70 -9.85
C MET A 145 -5.17 -18.71 -8.96
N GLU A 146 -5.45 -20.01 -9.09
CA GLU A 146 -4.71 -21.08 -8.39
C GLU A 146 -3.22 -21.14 -8.80
N ARG A 147 -2.89 -20.75 -10.04
CA ARG A 147 -1.49 -20.60 -10.49
C ARG A 147 -0.84 -19.36 -9.88
N SER A 148 -1.56 -18.24 -9.80
CA SER A 148 -1.10 -17.04 -9.09
C SER A 148 -0.83 -17.33 -7.61
N LEU A 149 -1.72 -18.06 -6.93
CA LEU A 149 -1.55 -18.48 -5.54
C LEU A 149 -0.33 -19.39 -5.37
N ARG A 150 -0.21 -20.45 -6.20
CA ARG A 150 0.94 -21.37 -6.14
C ARG A 150 2.28 -20.68 -6.31
N ARG A 151 2.36 -19.70 -7.23
CA ARG A 151 3.56 -18.88 -7.41
C ARG A 151 3.97 -18.20 -6.10
N ILE A 152 3.03 -17.60 -5.38
CA ILE A 152 3.30 -16.96 -4.09
C ILE A 152 3.69 -18.00 -3.03
N GLU A 153 3.03 -19.16 -2.99
CA GLU A 153 3.36 -20.24 -2.06
C GLU A 153 4.77 -20.80 -2.28
N GLN A 154 5.19 -20.99 -3.53
CA GLN A 154 6.57 -21.36 -3.90
C GLN A 154 7.59 -20.31 -3.43
N LEU A 155 7.31 -19.02 -3.69
CA LEU A 155 8.16 -17.91 -3.24
C LEU A 155 8.29 -17.85 -1.71
N ILE A 156 7.24 -18.18 -0.96
CA ILE A 156 7.28 -18.28 0.51
C ILE A 156 8.11 -19.49 0.96
N ALA A 157 7.93 -20.64 0.30
CA ALA A 157 8.68 -21.87 0.59
C ALA A 157 10.17 -21.79 0.23
N GLY A 158 10.57 -20.79 -0.56
CA GLY A 158 11.91 -20.70 -1.13
C GLY A 158 12.11 -21.70 -2.28
N ASP A 159 11.03 -22.25 -2.80
CA ASP A 159 11.03 -23.12 -3.97
C ASP A 159 11.01 -22.25 -5.22
N LEU A 160 12.04 -22.37 -6.05
CA LEU A 160 12.20 -21.66 -7.31
C LEU A 160 12.02 -22.60 -8.51
N GLU A 161 11.29 -23.70 -8.33
CA GLU A 161 10.84 -24.51 -9.47
C GLU A 161 10.15 -23.63 -10.54
N SER A 162 10.22 -24.11 -11.78
CA SER A 162 9.88 -23.38 -13.01
C SER A 162 8.69 -22.42 -12.84
N PRO A 163 8.79 -21.17 -13.36
CA PRO A 163 7.78 -20.14 -13.12
C PRO A 163 6.39 -20.64 -13.52
N GLU A 164 5.42 -20.46 -12.62
CA GLU A 164 4.03 -20.81 -12.87
C GLU A 164 3.53 -20.09 -14.13
N THR A 165 3.41 -20.86 -15.21
CA THR A 165 2.87 -20.36 -16.47
C THR A 165 1.35 -20.28 -16.36
N LYS A 166 0.75 -19.31 -17.07
CA LYS A 166 -0.71 -19.10 -17.13
C LYS A 166 -1.38 -18.52 -15.87
N ALA A 167 -0.62 -18.06 -14.88
CA ALA A 167 -1.14 -17.23 -13.78
C ALA A 167 -1.68 -15.88 -14.30
N TYR A 168 -2.55 -15.22 -13.53
CA TYR A 168 -2.85 -13.80 -13.78
C TYR A 168 -1.58 -12.97 -13.59
N GLY A 169 -1.33 -12.05 -14.53
CA GLY A 169 -0.19 -11.14 -14.48
C GLY A 169 -0.41 -9.93 -13.56
N SER A 170 -1.66 -9.57 -13.29
CA SER A 170 -2.02 -8.48 -12.37
C SER A 170 -3.47 -8.59 -11.89
N ALA A 171 -3.78 -7.88 -10.80
CA ALA A 171 -5.15 -7.70 -10.33
C ALA A 171 -6.04 -7.01 -11.38
N SER A 172 -5.49 -6.13 -12.22
CA SER A 172 -6.25 -5.43 -13.28
C SER A 172 -6.73 -6.39 -14.37
N GLN A 173 -5.95 -7.42 -14.71
CA GLN A 173 -6.40 -8.47 -15.64
C GLN A 173 -7.54 -9.29 -15.03
N PHE A 174 -7.42 -9.66 -13.76
CA PHE A 174 -8.49 -10.36 -13.06
C PHE A 174 -9.78 -9.52 -12.95
N MET A 175 -9.64 -8.23 -12.62
CA MET A 175 -10.75 -7.28 -12.61
C MET A 175 -11.43 -7.16 -13.96
N ALA A 176 -10.67 -7.12 -15.05
CA ALA A 176 -11.23 -7.03 -16.40
C ALA A 176 -12.12 -8.24 -16.73
N ASP A 177 -11.72 -9.45 -16.35
CA ASP A 177 -12.54 -10.65 -16.53
C ASP A 177 -13.81 -10.63 -15.67
N LEU A 178 -13.74 -10.13 -14.43
CA LEU A 178 -14.92 -9.99 -13.57
C LEU A 178 -15.92 -8.97 -14.13
N ARG A 179 -15.43 -7.82 -14.59
CA ARG A 179 -16.26 -6.78 -15.22
C ARG A 179 -16.90 -7.27 -16.51
N LEU A 180 -16.20 -8.10 -17.28
CA LEU A 180 -16.77 -8.72 -18.47
C LEU A 180 -17.96 -9.62 -18.15
N ILE A 181 -17.90 -10.38 -17.05
CA ILE A 181 -19.03 -11.18 -16.57
C ILE A 181 -20.17 -10.26 -16.11
N ASP A 182 -19.87 -9.20 -15.37
CA ASP A 182 -20.85 -8.22 -14.88
C ASP A 182 -21.59 -7.52 -16.03
N ASP A 183 -20.85 -6.97 -17.00
CA ASP A 183 -21.38 -6.31 -18.20
C ASP A 183 -22.25 -7.27 -19.02
N SER A 184 -21.80 -8.52 -19.17
CA SER A 184 -22.56 -9.55 -19.88
C SER A 184 -23.88 -9.87 -19.17
N LEU A 185 -23.87 -10.12 -17.85
CA LEU A 185 -25.09 -10.38 -17.06
C LEU A 185 -26.09 -9.22 -17.15
N ARG A 186 -25.61 -7.98 -16.99
CA ARG A 186 -26.45 -6.77 -17.10
C ARG A 186 -27.01 -6.59 -18.51
N GLY A 187 -26.23 -6.95 -19.53
CA GLY A 187 -26.59 -6.80 -20.94
C GLY A 187 -27.84 -7.57 -21.37
N HIS A 188 -28.15 -8.69 -20.71
CA HIS A 188 -29.33 -9.51 -21.03
C HIS A 188 -30.39 -9.55 -19.93
N GLY A 189 -30.29 -8.68 -18.92
CA GLY A 189 -31.33 -8.44 -17.92
C GLY A 189 -31.12 -9.07 -16.55
N ASP A 190 -29.99 -9.75 -16.31
CA ASP A 190 -29.65 -10.41 -15.04
C ASP A 190 -28.85 -9.51 -14.08
N ALA A 191 -29.18 -8.22 -14.04
CA ALA A 191 -28.55 -7.26 -13.14
C ALA A 191 -28.70 -7.64 -11.65
N ASP A 192 -29.81 -8.26 -11.27
CA ASP A 192 -30.05 -8.72 -9.89
C ASP A 192 -29.11 -9.88 -9.50
N VAL A 193 -28.67 -10.69 -10.46
CA VAL A 193 -27.66 -11.74 -10.24
C VAL A 193 -26.26 -11.11 -10.15
N ALA A 194 -25.98 -10.14 -11.02
CA ALA A 194 -24.71 -9.41 -11.03
C ALA A 194 -24.47 -8.64 -9.72
N ASN A 195 -25.53 -8.06 -9.13
CA ASN A 195 -25.50 -7.30 -7.88
C ASN A 195 -25.32 -8.15 -6.60
N GLN A 196 -25.07 -9.46 -6.70
CA GLN A 196 -24.84 -10.36 -5.56
C GLN A 196 -23.34 -10.61 -5.35
N ASP A 197 -22.93 -11.88 -5.21
CA ASP A 197 -21.55 -12.29 -4.90
C ASP A 197 -20.52 -11.79 -5.94
N LEU A 198 -20.94 -11.50 -7.18
CA LEU A 198 -20.07 -10.96 -8.22
C LEU A 198 -19.68 -9.51 -7.91
N HIS A 199 -20.66 -8.67 -7.57
CA HIS A 199 -20.42 -7.29 -7.12
C HIS A 199 -19.53 -7.26 -5.88
N ASP A 200 -19.78 -8.15 -4.91
CA ASP A 200 -18.93 -8.29 -3.71
C ASP A 200 -17.48 -8.64 -4.09
N LEU A 201 -17.27 -9.58 -5.01
CA LEU A 201 -15.95 -9.96 -5.47
C LEU A 201 -15.24 -8.83 -6.21
N ILE A 202 -15.96 -8.12 -7.10
CA ILE A 202 -15.44 -6.92 -7.77
C ILE A 202 -15.01 -5.91 -6.71
N ARG A 203 -15.83 -5.67 -5.69
CA ARG A 203 -15.51 -4.72 -4.61
C ARG A 203 -14.25 -5.11 -3.83
N LEU A 204 -14.09 -6.41 -3.53
CA LEU A 204 -12.89 -6.92 -2.89
C LEU A 204 -11.65 -6.65 -3.74
N VAL A 205 -11.69 -6.94 -5.05
CA VAL A 205 -10.54 -6.73 -5.94
C VAL A 205 -10.20 -5.24 -6.09
N GLU A 206 -11.19 -4.35 -6.15
CA GLU A 206 -10.96 -2.90 -6.16
C GLU A 206 -10.33 -2.38 -4.87
N THR A 207 -10.67 -2.98 -3.73
CA THR A 207 -10.19 -2.55 -2.42
C THR A 207 -8.81 -3.11 -2.09
N PHE A 208 -8.57 -4.37 -2.44
CA PHE A 208 -7.44 -5.16 -1.94
C PHE A 208 -6.43 -5.57 -3.01
N GLY A 209 -6.79 -5.53 -4.29
CA GLY A 209 -5.94 -6.00 -5.38
C GLY A 209 -5.38 -7.40 -5.10
N PHE A 210 -4.11 -7.62 -5.44
CA PHE A 210 -3.38 -8.86 -5.11
C PHE A 210 -2.48 -8.72 -3.88
N HIS A 211 -2.55 -7.58 -3.18
CA HIS A 211 -1.65 -7.25 -2.08
C HIS A 211 -2.32 -7.27 -0.71
N LEU A 212 -3.67 -7.33 -0.63
CA LEU A 212 -4.49 -7.27 0.59
C LEU A 212 -4.37 -5.95 1.36
N MET A 213 -3.17 -5.53 1.74
CA MET A 213 -2.94 -4.26 2.40
C MET A 213 -1.68 -3.58 1.86
N GLN A 214 -1.60 -2.27 2.06
CA GLN A 214 -0.45 -1.47 1.64
C GLN A 214 0.53 -1.35 2.81
N LEU A 215 1.61 -2.13 2.81
CA LEU A 215 2.57 -2.13 3.91
C LEU A 215 3.31 -0.78 3.97
N ASP A 216 3.27 -0.11 5.12
CA ASP A 216 4.15 1.03 5.36
C ASP A 216 5.54 0.55 5.75
N VAL A 217 6.57 1.24 5.26
CA VAL A 217 7.95 1.05 5.73
C VAL A 217 8.32 2.24 6.59
N ARG A 218 8.85 2.01 7.79
CA ARG A 218 9.27 3.10 8.69
C ARG A 218 10.70 2.93 9.16
N GLN A 219 11.50 3.97 9.08
CA GLN A 219 12.86 4.00 9.61
C GLN A 219 13.22 5.39 10.15
N GLU A 220 14.12 5.45 11.13
CA GLU A 220 14.65 6.72 11.64
C GLU A 220 15.56 7.43 10.63
N SER A 221 15.49 8.76 10.60
CA SER A 221 16.23 9.63 9.68
C SER A 221 17.75 9.41 9.69
N THR A 222 18.35 9.18 10.86
CA THR A 222 19.79 9.01 11.04
C THR A 222 20.36 7.88 10.19
N ARG A 223 19.62 6.78 10.01
CA ARG A 223 20.03 5.63 9.19
C ARG A 223 20.16 6.00 7.72
N HIS A 224 19.30 6.90 7.23
CA HIS A 224 19.37 7.42 5.87
C HIS A 224 20.56 8.37 5.72
N SER A 225 20.75 9.27 6.67
CA SER A 225 21.85 10.23 6.66
C SER A 225 23.22 9.53 6.69
N GLU A 226 23.40 8.50 7.52
CA GLU A 226 24.61 7.66 7.56
C GLU A 226 24.85 6.95 6.22
N ALA A 227 23.82 6.33 5.66
CA ALA A 227 23.91 5.63 4.39
C ALA A 227 24.30 6.60 3.25
N VAL A 228 23.61 7.73 3.13
CA VAL A 228 23.88 8.74 2.11
C VAL A 228 25.28 9.33 2.25
N ALA A 229 25.73 9.61 3.48
CA ALA A 229 27.09 10.08 3.73
C ALA A 229 28.14 9.10 3.21
N GLU A 230 27.97 7.81 3.49
CA GLU A 230 28.88 6.77 3.03
C GLU A 230 28.89 6.65 1.50
N LEU A 231 27.72 6.70 0.86
CA LEU A 231 27.59 6.63 -0.61
C LEU A 231 28.25 7.84 -1.29
N LEU A 232 28.01 9.05 -0.79
CA LEU A 232 28.59 10.29 -1.33
C LEU A 232 30.10 10.36 -1.10
N HIS A 233 30.58 9.88 0.04
CA HIS A 233 32.01 9.80 0.31
C HIS A 233 32.69 8.82 -0.65
N GLN A 234 32.13 7.61 -0.82
CA GLN A 234 32.73 6.61 -1.70
C GLN A 234 32.63 6.98 -3.18
N GLY A 235 31.50 7.54 -3.62
CA GLY A 235 31.25 7.84 -5.02
C GLY A 235 31.82 9.18 -5.49
N LEU A 236 31.88 10.19 -4.63
CA LEU A 236 32.26 11.57 -4.99
C LEU A 236 33.36 12.16 -4.10
N GLY A 237 33.80 11.47 -3.04
CA GLY A 237 34.79 11.99 -2.10
C GLY A 237 34.27 13.12 -1.21
N ILE A 238 32.95 13.29 -1.11
CA ILE A 238 32.31 14.40 -0.38
C ILE A 238 32.07 14.00 1.08
N ASP A 239 32.47 14.87 2.01
CA ASP A 239 32.10 14.76 3.43
C ASP A 239 30.72 15.38 3.68
N TYR A 240 29.68 14.61 3.39
CA TYR A 240 28.28 15.03 3.53
C TYR A 240 27.92 15.47 4.95
N ALA A 241 28.48 14.81 5.97
CA ALA A 241 28.16 15.10 7.37
C ALA A 241 28.61 16.50 7.79
N SER A 242 29.67 17.03 7.15
CA SER A 242 30.20 18.38 7.40
C SER A 242 29.36 19.52 6.80
N LEU A 243 28.45 19.21 5.87
CA LEU A 243 27.61 20.21 5.21
C LEU A 243 26.49 20.70 6.12
N ASP A 244 26.17 21.99 6.01
CA ASP A 244 24.95 22.58 6.55
C ASP A 244 23.72 22.18 5.72
N GLU A 245 22.52 22.50 6.20
CA GLU A 245 21.28 22.08 5.55
C GLU A 245 21.17 22.59 4.10
N ALA A 246 21.54 23.85 3.85
CA ALA A 246 21.52 24.42 2.51
C ALA A 246 22.47 23.69 1.56
N GLY A 247 23.68 23.36 2.02
CA GLY A 247 24.65 22.57 1.28
C GLY A 247 24.17 21.14 1.00
N ARG A 248 23.52 20.51 1.98
CA ARG A 248 22.91 19.17 1.81
C ARG A 248 21.81 19.19 0.76
N LEU A 249 20.89 20.14 0.83
CA LEU A 249 19.79 20.27 -0.14
C LEU A 249 20.31 20.51 -1.56
N ALA A 250 21.28 21.40 -1.74
CA ALA A 250 21.88 21.66 -3.05
C ALA A 250 22.53 20.40 -3.64
N LEU A 251 23.36 19.71 -2.84
CA LEU A 251 24.05 18.49 -3.27
C LEU A 251 23.07 17.36 -3.59
N LEU A 252 22.08 17.12 -2.73
CA LEU A 252 21.06 16.10 -2.97
C LEU A 252 20.22 16.43 -4.20
N GLY A 253 19.86 17.70 -4.39
CA GLY A 253 19.14 18.18 -5.56
C GLY A 253 19.90 17.87 -6.87
N GLU A 254 21.20 18.16 -6.90
CA GLU A 254 22.08 17.84 -8.03
C GLU A 254 22.19 16.33 -8.27
N ALA A 255 22.45 15.55 -7.21
CA ALA A 255 22.60 14.10 -7.29
C ALA A 255 21.31 13.40 -7.78
N ILE A 256 20.15 13.86 -7.32
CA ILE A 256 18.83 13.36 -7.74
C ILE A 256 18.55 13.70 -9.21
N ASN A 257 18.95 14.89 -9.67
CA ASN A 257 18.72 15.32 -11.04
C ASN A 257 19.62 14.61 -12.07
N ALA A 258 20.71 13.98 -11.62
CA ALA A 258 21.64 13.19 -12.42
C ALA A 258 21.54 11.67 -12.11
N PRO A 259 20.40 11.01 -12.41
CA PRO A 259 20.21 9.59 -12.07
C PRO A 259 21.28 8.71 -12.75
N GLY A 260 21.89 7.82 -11.96
CA GLY A 260 23.00 6.96 -12.38
C GLY A 260 24.40 7.59 -12.26
N GLY A 261 24.50 8.86 -11.81
CA GLY A 261 25.79 9.53 -11.62
C GLY A 261 26.55 9.12 -10.36
N LEU A 262 25.88 8.56 -9.36
CA LEU A 262 26.49 8.14 -8.10
C LEU A 262 26.88 6.65 -8.17
N LEU A 263 28.13 6.37 -8.51
CA LEU A 263 28.67 5.02 -8.58
C LEU A 263 29.39 4.66 -7.28
N PHE A 264 29.12 3.48 -6.75
CA PHE A 264 29.71 2.99 -5.51
C PHE A 264 29.88 1.46 -5.56
N ASP A 265 30.87 0.95 -4.84
CA ASP A 265 31.16 -0.47 -4.67
C ASP A 265 30.45 -1.00 -3.42
N ARG A 266 29.31 -1.68 -3.64
CA ARG A 266 28.47 -2.23 -2.58
C ARG A 266 29.22 -3.15 -1.61
N SER A 267 30.26 -3.87 -2.09
CA SER A 267 31.02 -4.81 -1.25
C SER A 267 31.82 -4.12 -0.14
N LYS A 268 32.14 -2.84 -0.34
CA LYS A 268 32.94 -2.01 0.58
C LYS A 268 32.09 -1.19 1.53
N LEU A 269 30.77 -1.13 1.34
CA LEU A 269 29.87 -0.41 2.23
C LEU A 269 29.78 -1.10 3.59
N SER A 270 29.46 -0.35 4.63
CA SER A 270 29.14 -0.88 5.95
C SER A 270 27.92 -1.81 5.92
N ARG A 271 27.78 -2.65 6.95
CA ARG A 271 26.61 -3.55 7.06
C ARG A 271 25.29 -2.77 7.12
N SER A 272 25.24 -1.68 7.89
CA SER A 272 24.06 -0.84 8.06
C SER A 272 23.62 -0.16 6.77
N THR A 273 24.58 0.35 5.97
CA THR A 273 24.27 0.97 4.68
C THR A 273 23.77 -0.07 3.67
N ARG A 274 24.40 -1.25 3.62
CA ARG A 274 23.91 -2.34 2.76
C ARG A 274 22.49 -2.78 3.13
N GLU A 275 22.21 -2.93 4.42
CA GLU A 275 20.87 -3.27 4.91
C GLU A 275 19.86 -2.18 4.54
N THR A 276 20.22 -0.90 4.68
CA THR A 276 19.37 0.23 4.29
C THR A 276 19.02 0.18 2.80
N LEU A 277 20.00 -0.04 1.92
CA LEU A 277 19.76 -0.24 0.48
C LEU A 277 18.89 -1.46 0.18
N GLU A 278 19.11 -2.57 0.90
CA GLU A 278 18.37 -3.82 0.73
C GLU A 278 16.87 -3.67 1.06
N VAL A 279 16.50 -2.73 1.92
CA VAL A 279 15.10 -2.35 2.15
C VAL A 279 14.45 -1.83 0.87
N PHE A 280 15.05 -0.84 0.23
CA PHE A 280 14.52 -0.24 -1.00
C PHE A 280 14.52 -1.24 -2.16
N GLU A 281 15.54 -2.10 -2.25
CA GLU A 281 15.57 -3.19 -3.23
C GLU A 281 14.48 -4.21 -2.99
N THR A 282 14.21 -4.54 -1.72
CA THR A 282 13.09 -5.41 -1.36
C THR A 282 11.77 -4.77 -1.74
N MET A 283 11.59 -3.46 -1.52
CA MET A 283 10.40 -2.75 -1.96
C MET A 283 10.20 -2.87 -3.48
N ARG A 284 11.22 -2.56 -4.27
CA ARG A 284 11.19 -2.69 -5.74
C ARG A 284 10.86 -4.12 -6.17
N ARG A 285 11.50 -5.10 -5.55
CA ARG A 285 11.28 -6.52 -5.84
C ARG A 285 9.84 -6.94 -5.54
N MET A 286 9.29 -6.55 -4.39
CA MET A 286 7.92 -6.86 -4.02
C MET A 286 6.89 -6.17 -4.93
N GLN A 287 7.17 -4.95 -5.41
CA GLN A 287 6.33 -4.29 -6.42
C GLN A 287 6.26 -5.07 -7.74
N GLY A 288 7.36 -5.69 -8.15
CA GLY A 288 7.39 -6.58 -9.31
C GLY A 288 6.79 -7.97 -9.06
N GLU A 289 6.90 -8.49 -7.83
CA GLU A 289 6.38 -9.82 -7.47
C GLU A 289 4.86 -9.82 -7.29
N VAL A 290 4.30 -8.81 -6.62
CA VAL A 290 2.90 -8.79 -6.13
C VAL A 290 2.06 -7.67 -6.76
N GLY A 291 2.69 -6.54 -7.11
CA GLY A 291 2.03 -5.39 -7.74
C GLY A 291 2.51 -4.06 -7.17
N ALA A 292 2.39 -2.98 -7.95
CA ALA A 292 2.93 -1.66 -7.60
C ALA A 292 2.35 -1.07 -6.30
N ASP A 293 1.11 -1.42 -5.97
CA ASP A 293 0.36 -0.86 -4.83
C ASP A 293 0.59 -1.60 -3.51
N CYS A 294 1.52 -2.56 -3.44
CA CYS A 294 1.74 -3.36 -2.24
C CYS A 294 2.38 -2.61 -1.06
N PHE A 295 2.92 -1.41 -1.31
CA PHE A 295 3.41 -0.52 -0.27
C PHE A 295 2.53 0.73 -0.14
N GLY A 296 2.40 1.21 1.10
CA GLY A 296 1.79 2.48 1.42
C GLY A 296 2.81 3.62 1.29
N LYS A 297 3.25 4.17 2.43
CA LYS A 297 4.26 5.23 2.48
C LYS A 297 5.55 4.75 3.15
N TYR A 298 6.64 5.40 2.77
CA TYR A 298 7.89 5.37 3.52
C TYR A 298 7.84 6.45 4.59
N VAL A 299 7.66 6.06 5.84
CA VAL A 299 7.60 6.96 6.99
C VAL A 299 9.01 7.21 7.52
N ILE A 300 9.38 8.48 7.72
CA ILE A 300 10.68 8.87 8.27
C ILE A 300 10.48 9.35 9.70
N SER A 301 10.81 8.51 10.68
CA SER A 301 10.80 8.89 12.09
C SER A 301 11.88 9.93 12.37
N MET A 302 11.68 10.77 13.40
CA MET A 302 12.63 11.83 13.78
C MET A 302 13.01 12.75 12.60
N THR A 303 12.01 13.29 11.90
CA THR A 303 12.26 14.23 10.80
C THR A 303 12.55 15.64 11.34
N HIS A 304 13.81 16.10 11.19
CA HIS A 304 14.25 17.43 11.65
C HIS A 304 14.51 18.42 10.50
N HIS A 305 14.83 17.91 9.31
CA HIS A 305 15.37 18.66 8.18
C HIS A 305 14.75 18.22 6.86
N ALA A 306 14.76 19.10 5.86
CA ALA A 306 14.28 18.77 4.52
C ALA A 306 15.21 17.76 3.83
N SER A 307 16.51 17.78 4.15
CA SER A 307 17.50 16.81 3.65
C SER A 307 17.11 15.37 3.95
N HIS A 308 16.48 15.08 5.10
CA HIS A 308 16.07 13.72 5.46
C HIS A 308 15.10 13.11 4.43
N ILE A 309 14.20 13.92 3.86
CA ILE A 309 13.29 13.47 2.81
C ILE A 309 14.05 13.23 1.51
N LEU A 310 14.95 14.15 1.14
CA LEU A 310 15.76 14.01 -0.08
C LEU A 310 16.76 12.86 0.00
N GLU A 311 17.27 12.52 1.19
CA GLU A 311 18.12 11.36 1.44
C GLU A 311 17.39 10.07 1.08
N VAL A 312 16.14 9.91 1.52
CA VAL A 312 15.29 8.78 1.14
C VAL A 312 14.97 8.78 -0.35
N MET A 313 14.73 9.94 -0.98
CA MET A 313 14.55 10.02 -2.43
C MET A 313 15.79 9.61 -3.21
N LEU A 314 16.99 10.03 -2.75
CA LEU A 314 18.26 9.63 -3.37
C LEU A 314 18.44 8.11 -3.28
N LEU A 315 18.24 7.52 -2.11
CA LEU A 315 18.32 6.06 -1.91
C LEU A 315 17.30 5.33 -2.80
N SER A 316 16.09 5.85 -2.91
CA SER A 316 15.04 5.30 -3.77
C SER A 316 15.44 5.32 -5.25
N ILE A 317 16.14 6.37 -5.71
CA ILE A 317 16.67 6.46 -7.07
C ILE A 317 17.79 5.44 -7.29
N GLN A 318 18.72 5.29 -6.33
CA GLN A 318 19.79 4.29 -6.44
C GLN A 318 19.26 2.87 -6.55
N CYS A 319 18.08 2.60 -5.97
CA CYS A 319 17.42 1.31 -6.02
C CYS A 319 16.35 1.19 -7.12
N GLY A 320 16.19 2.21 -7.99
CA GLY A 320 15.27 2.18 -9.12
C GLY A 320 13.78 2.21 -8.76
N LEU A 321 13.44 2.77 -7.60
CA LEU A 321 12.06 3.07 -7.18
C LEU A 321 11.59 4.45 -7.67
N ALA A 322 12.53 5.35 -7.97
CA ALA A 322 12.25 6.66 -8.52
C ALA A 322 13.34 7.04 -9.52
N GLY A 323 13.11 8.08 -10.33
CA GLY A 323 14.13 8.62 -11.22
C GLY A 323 13.54 9.12 -12.53
N ARG A 324 14.33 9.00 -13.61
CA ARG A 324 13.92 9.45 -14.95
C ARG A 324 14.13 8.37 -15.99
N ILE A 325 13.11 8.13 -16.82
CA ILE A 325 13.18 7.26 -18.00
C ILE A 325 12.74 8.09 -19.21
N GLY A 326 13.56 8.12 -20.27
CA GLY A 326 13.25 8.92 -21.47
C GLY A 326 13.07 10.42 -21.18
N GLY A 327 13.69 10.94 -20.12
CA GLY A 327 13.55 12.33 -19.68
C GLY A 327 12.33 12.62 -18.80
N GLN A 328 11.39 11.69 -18.67
CA GLN A 328 10.19 11.80 -17.82
C GLN A 328 10.47 11.27 -16.42
N TRP A 329 9.98 11.97 -15.40
CA TRP A 329 10.07 11.54 -14.01
C TRP A 329 9.11 10.39 -13.72
N PHE A 330 9.53 9.48 -12.84
CA PHE A 330 8.67 8.48 -12.21
C PHE A 330 9.03 8.36 -10.73
N SER A 331 8.05 8.02 -9.89
CA SER A 331 8.27 7.69 -8.48
C SER A 331 7.26 6.64 -8.03
N HIS A 332 7.76 5.53 -7.51
CA HIS A 332 6.99 4.42 -6.95
C HIS A 332 7.08 4.37 -5.42
N VAL A 333 7.49 5.47 -4.80
CA VAL A 333 7.57 5.64 -3.35
C VAL A 333 6.97 6.99 -2.96
N GLY A 334 6.04 6.96 -2.01
CA GLY A 334 5.54 8.16 -1.34
C GLY A 334 6.20 8.29 0.03
N ILE A 335 6.71 9.46 0.37
CA ILE A 335 7.36 9.71 1.67
C ILE A 335 6.39 10.45 2.60
N SER A 336 6.34 10.03 3.86
CA SER A 336 5.65 10.74 4.92
C SER A 336 6.63 11.12 6.04
N PRO A 337 7.12 12.37 6.11
CA PRO A 337 7.89 12.82 7.27
C PRO A 337 7.03 12.74 8.54
N LEU A 338 7.60 12.19 9.60
CA LEU A 338 6.97 12.10 10.92
C LEU A 338 7.61 13.13 11.86
N PHE A 339 6.79 14.09 12.31
CA PHE A 339 7.15 15.09 13.31
C PHE A 339 6.63 14.65 14.70
N GLU A 340 7.55 14.31 15.60
CA GLU A 340 7.22 13.62 16.86
C GLU A 340 7.40 14.47 18.10
N THR A 341 8.44 15.30 18.15
CA THR A 341 8.76 16.16 19.29
C THR A 341 8.13 17.55 19.13
N ILE A 342 8.06 18.33 20.21
CA ILE A 342 7.57 19.71 20.12
C ILE A 342 8.50 20.57 19.25
N ASP A 343 9.81 20.35 19.35
CA ASP A 343 10.79 21.03 18.52
C ASP A 343 10.58 20.71 17.03
N ASP A 344 10.21 19.48 16.70
CA ASP A 344 9.92 19.08 15.33
C ASP A 344 8.61 19.69 14.81
N LEU A 345 7.58 19.76 15.65
CA LEU A 345 6.35 20.49 15.30
C LEU A 345 6.63 21.97 15.00
N ASN A 346 7.57 22.59 15.73
CA ASN A 346 8.00 23.97 15.49
C ASN A 346 8.84 24.14 14.21
N ARG A 347 9.44 23.06 13.69
CA ARG A 347 10.25 23.05 12.45
C ARG A 347 9.45 22.73 11.19
N ILE A 348 8.18 22.34 11.31
CA ILE A 348 7.33 21.98 10.16
C ILE A 348 7.36 23.06 9.07
N GLU A 349 7.28 24.34 9.45
CA GLU A 349 7.24 25.44 8.49
C GLU A 349 8.52 25.50 7.66
N SER A 350 9.69 25.51 8.29
CA SER A 350 10.96 25.55 7.57
C SER A 350 11.16 24.28 6.74
N VAL A 351 10.94 23.10 7.32
CA VAL A 351 11.17 21.82 6.64
C VAL A 351 10.29 21.68 5.39
N LEU A 352 8.99 21.98 5.48
CA LEU A 352 8.10 21.85 4.33
C LEU A 352 8.33 22.94 3.28
N ASN A 353 8.65 24.17 3.68
CA ASN A 353 9.00 25.22 2.71
C ASN A 353 10.27 24.83 1.94
N ASP A 354 11.35 24.50 2.66
CA ASP A 354 12.64 24.15 2.07
C ASP A 354 12.54 22.93 1.16
N LEU A 355 11.74 21.92 1.54
CA LEU A 355 11.48 20.72 0.76
C LEU A 355 10.66 21.00 -0.51
N LEU A 356 9.52 21.69 -0.37
CA LEU A 356 8.59 21.90 -1.48
C LEU A 356 9.10 22.93 -2.50
N ASP A 357 10.07 23.76 -2.10
CA ASP A 357 10.77 24.67 -3.00
C ASP A 357 11.87 23.97 -3.82
N GLN A 358 12.20 22.70 -3.53
CA GLN A 358 13.13 21.91 -4.34
C GLN A 358 12.48 21.45 -5.66
N PRO A 359 12.98 21.90 -6.84
CA PRO A 359 12.37 21.55 -8.12
C PRO A 359 12.33 20.03 -8.38
N VAL A 360 13.37 19.32 -7.96
CA VAL A 360 13.44 17.86 -8.12
C VAL A 360 12.38 17.14 -7.29
N TYR A 361 12.13 17.60 -6.06
CA TYR A 361 11.12 16.99 -5.20
C TYR A 361 9.72 17.25 -5.73
N ARG A 362 9.45 18.48 -6.18
CA ARG A 362 8.18 18.84 -6.82
C ARG A 362 7.89 17.95 -8.02
N ALA A 363 8.88 17.73 -8.88
CA ALA A 363 8.75 16.89 -10.07
C ALA A 363 8.50 15.41 -9.71
N LEU A 364 9.17 14.89 -8.68
CA LEU A 364 8.97 13.51 -8.21
C LEU A 364 7.61 13.31 -7.55
N LEU A 365 7.15 14.29 -6.76
CA LEU A 365 5.81 14.28 -6.15
C LEU A 365 4.72 14.29 -7.23
N ASP A 366 4.81 15.18 -8.22
CA ASP A 366 3.87 15.22 -9.34
C ASP A 366 3.89 13.91 -10.16
N ALA A 367 5.07 13.34 -10.39
CA ALA A 367 5.22 12.07 -11.11
C ALA A 367 4.66 10.86 -10.37
N SER A 368 4.61 10.89 -9.03
CA SER A 368 3.97 9.83 -8.25
C SER A 368 2.44 9.83 -8.35
N GLY A 369 1.84 10.95 -8.79
CA GLY A 369 0.38 11.15 -8.75
C GLY A 369 -0.19 11.25 -7.33
N GLU A 370 0.67 11.37 -6.32
CA GLU A 370 0.31 11.37 -4.91
C GLU A 370 0.23 12.79 -4.31
N SER A 371 -0.54 12.92 -3.24
CA SER A 371 -0.48 14.08 -2.34
C SER A 371 0.74 14.00 -1.43
N GLN A 372 1.24 15.14 -0.96
CA GLN A 372 2.18 15.16 0.17
C GLN A 372 1.48 14.60 1.41
N GLU A 373 2.01 13.53 2.00
CA GLU A 373 1.55 13.07 3.32
C GLU A 373 2.46 13.62 4.41
N VAL A 374 1.90 14.04 5.54
CA VAL A 374 2.68 14.41 6.74
C VAL A 374 2.13 13.66 7.94
N MET A 375 3.00 12.95 8.65
CA MET A 375 2.62 12.22 9.85
C MET A 375 2.89 13.06 11.11
N LEU A 376 1.92 13.06 12.02
CA LEU A 376 2.01 13.78 13.29
C LEU A 376 2.02 12.81 14.47
N GLY A 377 3.06 12.90 15.30
CA GLY A 377 3.26 12.08 16.49
C GLY A 377 2.56 12.65 17.73
N TYR A 378 1.51 11.96 18.21
CA TYR A 378 0.74 12.40 19.37
C TYR A 378 1.37 11.97 20.69
N SER A 379 1.75 10.69 20.81
CA SER A 379 2.25 10.15 22.08
C SER A 379 3.59 10.76 22.48
N ASP A 380 4.50 10.95 21.53
CA ASP A 380 5.86 11.40 21.82
C ASP A 380 5.90 12.90 22.11
N SER A 381 5.13 13.72 21.39
CA SER A 381 4.94 15.15 21.74
C SER A 381 4.26 15.33 23.11
N CYS A 382 3.36 14.41 23.49
CA CYS A 382 2.76 14.42 24.83
C CYS A 382 3.76 14.02 25.92
N LYS A 383 4.69 13.09 25.67
CA LYS A 383 5.78 12.77 26.60
C LYS A 383 6.75 13.94 26.77
N ASP A 384 6.96 14.70 25.70
CA ASP A 384 7.89 15.83 25.64
C ASP A 384 7.40 17.07 26.41
N GLY A 385 6.18 17.58 26.11
CA GLY A 385 5.66 18.80 26.76
C GLY A 385 4.29 18.70 27.41
N GLY A 386 3.77 17.50 27.62
CA GLY A 386 2.48 17.27 28.29
C GLY A 386 1.25 17.48 27.39
N ILE A 387 0.10 16.99 27.87
CA ILE A 387 -1.09 16.79 27.04
C ILE A 387 -1.66 18.06 26.41
N MET A 388 -1.70 19.18 27.14
CA MET A 388 -2.32 20.43 26.65
C MET A 388 -1.44 21.11 25.59
N ALA A 389 -0.13 21.20 25.84
CA ALA A 389 0.82 21.79 24.90
C ALA A 389 0.92 20.95 23.62
N SER A 390 0.99 19.62 23.76
CA SER A 390 0.96 18.68 22.63
C SER A 390 -0.33 18.82 21.81
N ALA A 391 -1.51 18.78 22.45
CA ALA A 391 -2.79 18.88 21.73
C ALA A 391 -2.93 20.21 20.97
N TRP A 392 -2.57 21.34 21.60
CA TRP A 392 -2.61 22.64 20.94
C TRP A 392 -1.56 22.79 19.83
N GLY A 393 -0.34 22.31 20.08
CA GLY A 393 0.74 22.28 19.09
C GLY A 393 0.34 21.48 17.85
N LEU A 394 -0.27 20.30 18.05
CA LEU A 394 -0.77 19.46 16.97
C LEU A 394 -1.93 20.11 16.21
N TYR A 395 -2.86 20.80 16.90
CA TYR A 395 -3.92 21.55 16.23
C TYR A 395 -3.34 22.60 15.27
N ARG A 396 -2.38 23.40 15.75
CA ARG A 396 -1.70 24.43 14.95
C ARG A 396 -0.86 23.83 13.83
N ALA A 397 -0.16 22.73 14.09
CA ALA A 397 0.65 22.03 13.10
C ALA A 397 -0.19 21.57 11.90
N GLN A 398 -1.37 21.00 12.16
CA GLN A 398 -2.29 20.58 11.09
C GLN A 398 -2.73 21.76 10.20
N GLU A 399 -3.12 22.90 10.79
CA GLU A 399 -3.48 24.10 10.02
C GLU A 399 -2.29 24.65 9.22
N LEU A 400 -1.08 24.57 9.79
CA LEU A 400 0.15 25.03 9.16
C LEU A 400 0.52 24.17 7.95
N VAL A 401 0.56 22.85 8.10
CA VAL A 401 0.87 21.90 7.01
C VAL A 401 -0.05 22.14 5.81
N ILE A 402 -1.36 22.20 6.06
CA ILE A 402 -2.36 22.39 5.00
C ILE A 402 -2.20 23.75 4.31
N ARG A 403 -1.96 24.81 5.07
CA ARG A 403 -1.73 26.16 4.53
C ARG A 403 -0.49 26.23 3.64
N ILE A 404 0.62 25.60 4.04
CA ILE A 404 1.86 25.56 3.26
C ILE A 404 1.63 24.83 1.93
N ALA A 405 0.89 23.71 1.97
CA ALA A 405 0.55 22.94 0.77
C ALA A 405 -0.36 23.74 -0.17
N ASP A 406 -1.38 24.43 0.37
CA ASP A 406 -2.29 25.29 -0.40
C ASP A 406 -1.58 26.41 -1.15
N GLN A 407 -0.64 27.09 -0.48
CA GLN A 407 0.13 28.18 -1.09
C GLN A 407 0.93 27.73 -2.31
N ARG A 408 1.21 26.43 -2.43
CA ARG A 408 1.94 25.81 -3.54
C ARG A 408 1.05 24.99 -4.47
N GLY A 409 -0.26 24.96 -4.25
CA GLY A 409 -1.20 24.17 -5.04
C GLY A 409 -1.00 22.66 -4.91
N ILE A 410 -0.50 22.20 -3.77
CA ILE A 410 -0.19 20.79 -3.51
C ILE A 410 -1.30 20.19 -2.66
N SER A 411 -1.85 19.05 -3.10
CA SER A 411 -2.76 18.27 -2.25
C SER A 411 -1.96 17.68 -1.08
N CYS A 412 -2.50 17.76 0.13
CA CYS A 412 -1.84 17.24 1.32
C CYS A 412 -2.81 16.43 2.18
N ARG A 413 -2.32 15.29 2.67
CA ARG A 413 -3.02 14.40 3.61
C ARG A 413 -2.27 14.34 4.93
N LEU A 414 -3.02 14.41 6.03
CA LEU A 414 -2.46 14.21 7.37
C LEU A 414 -2.57 12.74 7.77
N PHE A 415 -1.46 12.22 8.31
CA PHE A 415 -1.41 10.89 8.91
C PHE A 415 -1.32 11.03 10.43
N HIS A 416 -2.38 10.62 11.12
CA HIS A 416 -2.49 10.71 12.56
C HIS A 416 -1.87 9.49 13.25
N GLY A 417 -0.72 9.69 13.89
CA GLY A 417 0.00 8.64 14.61
C GLY A 417 -0.65 8.18 15.91
N ARG A 418 0.02 7.23 16.57
CA ARG A 418 -0.45 6.59 17.80
C ARG A 418 -0.69 7.59 18.93
N GLY A 419 -1.85 7.48 19.56
CA GLY A 419 -2.12 8.04 20.88
C GLY A 419 -2.87 9.36 20.93
N GLY A 420 -3.33 9.87 19.79
CA GLY A 420 -4.33 10.94 19.76
C GLY A 420 -5.70 10.45 20.27
N THR A 421 -6.58 11.40 20.58
CA THR A 421 -8.00 11.12 20.92
C THR A 421 -8.70 10.27 19.87
N VAL A 422 -8.30 10.38 18.60
CA VAL A 422 -8.82 9.60 17.46
C VAL A 422 -8.49 8.10 17.56
N GLY A 423 -7.26 7.75 18.00
CA GLY A 423 -6.73 6.38 17.94
C GLY A 423 -6.75 5.59 19.25
N ARG A 424 -7.11 6.20 20.39
CA ARG A 424 -7.10 5.54 21.71
C ARG A 424 -8.43 4.95 22.16
N GLY A 425 -9.51 5.10 21.39
CA GLY A 425 -10.83 4.62 21.82
C GLY A 425 -11.33 5.23 23.14
N GLY A 426 -10.70 6.30 23.64
CA GLY A 426 -11.05 7.00 24.89
C GLY A 426 -12.29 7.89 24.79
N GLY A 427 -13.05 7.72 23.71
CA GLY A 427 -14.25 8.45 23.30
C GLY A 427 -14.63 8.02 21.88
N PRO A 428 -15.79 8.44 21.35
CA PRO A 428 -16.20 8.07 20.00
C PRO A 428 -15.20 8.63 18.97
N SER A 429 -14.51 7.77 18.21
CA SER A 429 -13.56 8.19 17.15
C SER A 429 -14.20 9.18 16.18
N TYR A 430 -15.51 9.03 15.91
CA TYR A 430 -16.31 9.99 15.16
C TYR A 430 -16.21 11.44 15.68
N GLN A 431 -16.36 11.66 16.99
CA GLN A 431 -16.28 13.00 17.57
C GLN A 431 -14.86 13.57 17.48
N ALA A 432 -13.84 12.72 17.61
CA ALA A 432 -12.45 13.14 17.48
C ALA A 432 -12.10 13.55 16.03
N ILE A 433 -12.70 12.90 15.03
CA ILE A 433 -12.57 13.28 13.62
C ILE A 433 -13.25 14.63 13.37
N LEU A 434 -14.46 14.85 13.90
CA LEU A 434 -15.17 16.13 13.78
C LEU A 434 -14.47 17.30 14.49
N ALA A 435 -13.67 17.01 15.51
CA ALA A 435 -12.94 18.02 16.28
C ALA A 435 -11.61 18.47 15.65
N GLN A 436 -11.20 17.86 14.53
CA GLN A 436 -10.01 18.30 13.80
C GLN A 436 -10.19 19.74 13.28
N PRO A 437 -9.09 20.49 13.05
CA PRO A 437 -9.19 21.85 12.53
C PRO A 437 -9.96 21.90 11.19
N PRO A 438 -10.76 22.94 10.95
CA PRO A 438 -11.51 23.06 9.70
C PRO A 438 -10.60 22.99 8.46
N GLY A 439 -11.02 22.21 7.47
CA GLY A 439 -10.32 22.13 6.19
C GLY A 439 -9.07 21.25 6.18
N THR A 440 -8.80 20.46 7.23
CA THR A 440 -7.62 19.57 7.28
C THR A 440 -7.88 18.14 6.80
N VAL A 441 -9.13 17.67 6.84
CA VAL A 441 -9.50 16.31 6.39
C VAL A 441 -9.64 16.21 4.87
N ARG A 442 -10.30 17.19 4.22
CA ARG A 442 -10.39 17.28 2.74
C ARG A 442 -10.75 15.97 2.01
N GLY A 443 -11.66 15.18 2.59
CA GLY A 443 -12.10 13.90 2.03
C GLY A 443 -11.11 12.74 2.20
N GLN A 444 -9.99 12.93 2.91
CA GLN A 444 -9.00 11.89 3.18
C GLN A 444 -8.54 11.93 4.64
N ILE A 445 -8.68 10.81 5.33
CA ILE A 445 -8.13 10.66 6.68
C ILE A 445 -7.31 9.38 6.75
N ARG A 446 -6.12 9.50 7.35
CA ARG A 446 -5.28 8.35 7.67
C ARG A 446 -4.97 8.36 9.15
N LEU A 447 -5.24 7.24 9.82
CA LEU A 447 -5.07 7.11 11.27
C LEU A 447 -4.41 5.78 11.60
N THR A 448 -3.56 5.77 12.64
CA THR A 448 -3.00 4.54 13.20
C THR A 448 -3.98 3.93 14.20
N GLU A 449 -4.47 2.74 13.89
CA GLU A 449 -5.17 1.90 14.88
C GLU A 449 -4.16 1.20 15.79
N GLN A 450 -4.38 1.29 17.09
CA GLN A 450 -3.49 0.71 18.10
C GLN A 450 -3.69 -0.80 18.22
N GLY A 451 -2.58 -1.55 18.30
CA GLY A 451 -2.62 -3.02 18.45
C GLY A 451 -3.44 -3.50 19.64
N GLU A 452 -3.42 -2.76 20.76
CA GLU A 452 -4.24 -3.07 21.94
C GLU A 452 -5.76 -2.90 21.73
N VAL A 453 -6.18 -2.18 20.69
CA VAL A 453 -7.59 -1.89 20.35
C VAL A 453 -8.09 -2.79 19.20
N ILE A 454 -7.19 -3.38 18.41
CA ILE A 454 -7.58 -4.23 17.25
C ILE A 454 -8.52 -5.36 17.67
N GLY A 455 -8.20 -6.07 18.76
CA GLY A 455 -9.01 -7.18 19.23
C GLY A 455 -10.41 -6.76 19.70
N SER A 456 -10.56 -5.59 20.34
CA SER A 456 -11.87 -5.13 20.81
C SER A 456 -12.73 -4.55 19.69
N LYS A 457 -12.13 -3.96 18.65
CA LYS A 457 -12.84 -3.43 17.49
C LYS A 457 -13.18 -4.51 16.46
N TYR A 458 -12.22 -5.35 16.10
CA TYR A 458 -12.31 -6.14 14.86
C TYR A 458 -12.46 -7.65 15.07
N ALA A 459 -12.41 -8.16 16.32
CA ALA A 459 -12.63 -9.59 16.56
C ALA A 459 -14.09 -10.03 16.38
N ASN A 460 -15.04 -9.08 16.41
CA ASN A 460 -16.45 -9.33 16.12
C ASN A 460 -16.82 -8.63 14.81
N PRO A 461 -17.23 -9.37 13.76
CA PRO A 461 -17.62 -8.79 12.48
C PRO A 461 -18.81 -7.82 12.52
N GLU A 462 -19.66 -7.87 13.54
CA GLU A 462 -20.76 -6.89 13.66
C GLU A 462 -20.30 -5.54 14.25
N ILE A 463 -19.14 -5.52 14.92
CA ILE A 463 -18.58 -4.32 15.58
C ILE A 463 -17.51 -3.68 14.70
N GLY A 464 -16.69 -4.50 14.04
CA GLY A 464 -15.53 -4.09 13.27
C GLY A 464 -15.81 -4.01 11.79
#